data_AF-A0A2J7PQY1-F1
#
_entry.id   AF-A0A2J7PQY1-F1
#
_cell.length_a   1.000
_cell.length_b   1.000
_cell.length_c   1.000
_cell.angle_alpha   90.00
_cell.angle_beta   90.00
_cell.angle_gamma   90.00
#
_symmetry.space_group_name_H-M   'P 1'
#
loop_
_entity.id
_entity.type
_entity.pdbx_description
1 polymer ?
#
loop_
_entity_poly.entity_id
_entity_poly.type
_entity_poly.pdbx_seq_one_letter_code
_entity_poly.pdbx_strand_id
1 'polypeptide(L)'
;MISPLIRWEHSEDWFVMTYESQEREKSGERSVAIDPKDEDKKYLTGHVIDGRNLFPATAYLELVWESLAIMTEQVYTEMSVVFEDVRFHRATKIPKEGNTEFIIMVQKGSGNFEVIEGGGSVVSGIVQVLENTSYKRASLEPPDPCYNDELLEFSSHDIYKELRLRGYDYQGAFCGLVSLDSLGQTGKIHWNNNWVTFMDSMFQAQLFHTDSRSLFIPIAIQKLTIDVKRHTACLQELDVPVHVYKEMNIIQSGGVEVRGLRSSAVSRRKPLSQPVLEKCVLTPYVEPAHLDLHTTLRVCTHITLENKPVTQVKVVELHNPGWVPLAPAVALILADLPLLKANITILAKAGDLSEMDLNMAEVKIEDHKLKDKQECTLLIASNILLHRELLQTAVNALADGACILAREKVGTESELSNGFRLETMFEKTLKEEKLLLLRKVTVPLRSFG
;
A
#
# COMPACT_ATOMS: atom_id res chain seq x y z
N MET A 1 -22.34 -7.10 -66.42
CA MET A 1 -22.52 -6.46 -65.10
C MET A 1 -21.40 -6.95 -64.19
N ILE A 2 -20.52 -6.08 -63.67
CA ILE A 2 -19.27 -6.50 -62.99
C ILE A 2 -19.41 -6.64 -61.47
N SER A 3 -20.50 -6.12 -60.89
CA SER A 3 -20.71 -6.03 -59.43
C SER A 3 -20.48 -7.33 -58.64
N PRO A 4 -20.87 -8.54 -59.09
CA PRO A 4 -20.64 -9.79 -58.34
C PRO A 4 -19.17 -10.24 -58.29
N LEU A 5 -18.30 -9.65 -59.13
CA LEU A 5 -16.88 -10.01 -59.23
C LEU A 5 -16.00 -9.16 -58.29
N ILE A 6 -16.57 -8.13 -57.66
CA ILE A 6 -15.89 -7.30 -56.65
C ILE A 6 -16.32 -7.81 -55.28
N ARG A 7 -15.38 -8.42 -54.55
CA ARG A 7 -15.57 -8.83 -53.15
C ARG A 7 -14.77 -7.90 -52.24
N TRP A 8 -15.36 -7.54 -51.12
CA TRP A 8 -14.70 -6.79 -50.06
C TRP A 8 -14.09 -7.76 -49.06
N GLU A 9 -13.04 -7.32 -48.37
CA GLU A 9 -12.42 -8.08 -47.28
C GLU A 9 -13.27 -7.91 -46.01
N HIS A 10 -14.00 -8.95 -45.65
CA HIS A 10 -14.89 -9.00 -44.48
C HIS A 10 -14.24 -9.73 -43.30
N SER A 11 -12.92 -9.61 -43.13
CA SER A 11 -12.19 -10.30 -42.05
C SER A 11 -12.39 -9.67 -40.68
N GLU A 12 -12.83 -8.41 -40.62
CA GLU A 12 -13.04 -7.67 -39.38
C GLU A 12 -14.54 -7.45 -39.15
N ASP A 13 -15.01 -7.86 -37.98
CA ASP A 13 -16.36 -7.59 -37.52
C ASP A 13 -16.44 -6.19 -36.90
N TRP A 14 -17.38 -5.39 -37.39
CA TRP A 14 -17.67 -4.07 -36.85
C TRP A 14 -18.79 -4.16 -35.81
N PHE A 15 -18.73 -3.29 -34.80
CA PHE A 15 -19.79 -3.18 -33.80
C PHE A 15 -21.11 -2.79 -34.49
N VAL A 16 -22.05 -3.72 -34.56
CA VAL A 16 -23.42 -3.48 -34.98
C VAL A 16 -24.27 -3.34 -33.73
N MET A 17 -24.91 -2.18 -33.55
CA MET A 17 -25.92 -2.02 -32.49
C MET A 17 -27.06 -3.00 -32.75
N THR A 18 -27.08 -4.07 -31.96
CA THR A 18 -28.19 -5.00 -31.95
C THR A 18 -29.23 -4.43 -31.02
N TYR A 19 -30.35 -3.97 -31.57
CA TYR A 19 -31.51 -3.57 -30.79
C TYR A 19 -32.22 -4.85 -30.33
N GLU A 20 -31.64 -5.53 -29.33
CA GLU A 20 -32.48 -6.32 -28.45
C GLU A 20 -33.38 -5.30 -27.75
N SER A 21 -34.68 -5.35 -28.05
CA SER A 21 -35.63 -4.69 -27.19
C SER A 21 -35.35 -5.23 -25.79
N GLN A 22 -34.68 -4.45 -24.94
CA GLN A 22 -34.74 -4.67 -23.51
C GLN A 22 -36.23 -4.76 -23.23
N GLU A 23 -36.74 -5.97 -23.00
CA GLU A 23 -38.05 -6.13 -22.42
C GLU A 23 -38.01 -5.21 -21.21
N ARG A 24 -38.80 -4.13 -21.25
CA ARG A 24 -38.83 -3.12 -20.21
C ARG A 24 -39.27 -3.86 -18.96
N GLU A 25 -38.29 -4.30 -18.17
CA GLU A 25 -38.53 -5.15 -17.03
C GLU A 25 -39.35 -4.34 -16.04
N LYS A 26 -40.66 -4.59 -16.05
CA LYS A 26 -41.53 -4.30 -14.91
C LYS A 26 -41.18 -5.18 -13.71
N SER A 27 -40.14 -6.01 -13.84
CA SER A 27 -39.53 -6.81 -12.79
C SER A 27 -39.02 -5.88 -11.68
N GLY A 28 -39.12 -6.36 -10.44
CA GLY A 28 -38.47 -5.69 -9.31
C GLY A 28 -36.96 -5.94 -9.28
N GLU A 29 -36.43 -6.71 -10.23
CA GLU A 29 -35.02 -7.08 -10.32
C GLU A 29 -34.29 -6.23 -11.37
N ARG A 30 -33.04 -5.85 -11.08
CA ARG A 30 -32.14 -5.16 -11.99
C ARG A 30 -30.71 -5.66 -11.78
N SER A 31 -30.05 -6.09 -12.84
CA SER A 31 -28.62 -6.43 -12.82
C SER A 31 -27.77 -5.25 -13.29
N VAL A 32 -26.70 -4.93 -12.56
CA VAL A 32 -25.77 -3.83 -12.86
C VAL A 32 -24.33 -4.30 -12.72
N ALA A 33 -23.56 -4.21 -13.81
CA ALA A 33 -22.13 -4.43 -13.78
C ALA A 33 -21.39 -3.11 -13.55
N ILE A 34 -20.54 -3.05 -12.53
CA ILE A 34 -19.67 -1.91 -12.24
C ILE A 34 -18.26 -2.23 -12.72
N ASP A 35 -17.81 -1.52 -13.75
CA ASP A 35 -16.43 -1.55 -14.22
C ASP A 35 -15.70 -0.27 -13.78
N PRO A 36 -14.61 -0.34 -12.99
CA PRO A 36 -13.83 0.83 -12.60
C PRO A 36 -13.13 1.53 -13.77
N LYS A 37 -13.08 0.93 -14.97
CA LYS A 37 -12.56 1.56 -16.19
C LYS A 37 -13.57 2.48 -16.88
N ASP A 38 -14.85 2.35 -16.58
CA ASP A 38 -15.88 3.25 -17.07
C ASP A 38 -15.67 4.65 -16.47
N GLU A 39 -15.62 5.69 -17.30
CA GLU A 39 -15.34 7.07 -16.84
C GLU A 39 -16.39 7.56 -15.82
N ASP A 40 -17.65 7.12 -15.96
CA ASP A 40 -18.73 7.50 -15.05
C ASP A 40 -18.64 6.80 -13.68
N LYS A 41 -17.92 5.66 -13.60
CA LYS A 41 -17.77 4.86 -12.36
C LYS A 41 -16.36 4.89 -11.79
N LYS A 42 -15.41 5.46 -12.51
CA LYS A 42 -13.99 5.63 -12.11
C LYS A 42 -13.82 6.33 -10.77
N TYR A 43 -14.71 7.26 -10.41
CA TYR A 43 -14.64 7.95 -9.13
C TYR A 43 -14.70 6.99 -7.93
N LEU A 44 -15.36 5.83 -8.07
CA LEU A 44 -15.49 4.80 -7.03
C LEU A 44 -14.13 4.25 -6.56
N THR A 45 -13.09 4.30 -7.39
CA THR A 45 -11.75 3.88 -6.98
C THR A 45 -11.13 4.80 -5.94
N GLY A 46 -11.67 6.01 -5.74
CA GLY A 46 -11.23 6.95 -4.71
C GLY A 46 -11.71 6.59 -3.30
N HIS A 47 -12.65 5.66 -3.15
CA HIS A 47 -13.12 5.19 -1.84
C HIS A 47 -12.22 4.07 -1.30
N VAL A 48 -11.05 4.47 -0.80
CA VAL A 48 -10.01 3.56 -0.30
C VAL A 48 -10.04 3.51 1.23
N ILE A 49 -10.19 2.31 1.78
CA ILE A 49 -10.21 2.05 3.22
C ILE A 49 -9.20 0.94 3.55
N ASP A 50 -8.26 1.21 4.45
CA ASP A 50 -7.15 0.32 4.86
C ASP A 50 -6.38 -0.26 3.64
N GLY A 51 -6.12 0.60 2.65
CA GLY A 51 -5.46 0.25 1.39
C GLY A 51 -6.28 -0.67 0.46
N ARG A 52 -7.61 -0.71 0.60
CA ARG A 52 -8.51 -1.46 -0.29
C ARG A 52 -9.58 -0.55 -0.88
N ASN A 53 -9.88 -0.73 -2.17
CA ASN A 53 -11.01 -0.06 -2.80
C ASN A 53 -12.29 -0.79 -2.37
N LEU A 54 -13.09 -0.17 -1.51
CA LEU A 54 -14.36 -0.72 -1.06
C LEU A 54 -15.49 -0.01 -1.79
N PHE A 55 -16.53 -0.74 -2.17
CA PHE A 55 -17.73 -0.13 -2.72
C PHE A 55 -18.43 0.67 -1.62
N PRO A 56 -18.67 2.00 -1.81
CA PRO A 56 -19.23 2.86 -0.77
C PRO A 56 -20.63 2.41 -0.34
N ALA A 57 -20.94 2.61 0.95
CA ALA A 57 -22.27 2.32 1.49
C ALA A 57 -23.36 3.12 0.77
N THR A 58 -23.07 4.37 0.43
CA THR A 58 -23.95 5.30 -0.28
C THR A 58 -24.19 4.92 -1.73
N ALA A 59 -23.23 4.25 -2.38
CA ALA A 59 -23.37 3.78 -3.76
C ALA A 59 -24.41 2.66 -3.89
N TYR A 60 -24.56 1.79 -2.89
CA TYR A 60 -25.67 0.81 -2.89
C TYR A 60 -27.04 1.49 -2.86
N LEU A 61 -27.15 2.56 -2.08
CA LEU A 61 -28.40 3.31 -1.96
C LEU A 61 -28.74 4.04 -3.25
N GLU A 62 -27.74 4.57 -3.96
CA GLU A 62 -27.92 5.12 -5.31
C GLU A 62 -28.41 4.05 -6.30
N LEU A 63 -27.80 2.86 -6.32
CA LEU A 63 -28.25 1.77 -7.20
C LEU A 63 -29.72 1.37 -6.94
N VAL A 64 -30.13 1.32 -5.67
CA VAL A 64 -31.51 1.04 -5.26
C VAL A 64 -32.44 2.19 -5.67
N TRP A 65 -32.01 3.44 -5.49
CA TRP A 65 -32.76 4.63 -5.89
C TRP A 65 -32.99 4.68 -7.40
N GLU A 66 -31.95 4.45 -8.20
CA GLU A 66 -32.04 4.33 -9.66
C GLU A 66 -33.04 3.22 -10.06
N SER A 67 -32.96 2.07 -9.41
CA SER A 67 -33.83 0.92 -9.71
C SER A 67 -35.29 1.23 -9.41
N LEU A 68 -35.57 1.89 -8.27
CA LEU A 68 -36.91 2.35 -7.93
C LEU A 68 -37.43 3.37 -8.96
N ALA A 69 -36.59 4.32 -9.37
CA ALA A 69 -36.95 5.34 -10.36
C ALA A 69 -37.34 4.71 -11.70
N ILE A 70 -36.54 3.75 -12.19
CA ILE A 70 -36.83 2.96 -13.39
C ILE A 70 -38.17 2.23 -13.24
N MET A 71 -38.43 1.58 -12.10
CA MET A 71 -39.70 0.87 -11.85
C MET A 71 -40.92 1.79 -11.82
N THR A 72 -40.73 3.06 -11.44
CA THR A 72 -41.78 4.10 -11.42
C THR A 72 -41.83 4.97 -12.68
N GLU A 73 -40.99 4.69 -13.68
CA GLU A 73 -40.86 5.47 -14.92
C GLU A 73 -40.53 6.96 -14.68
N GLN A 74 -39.69 7.24 -13.66
CA GLN A 74 -39.22 8.58 -13.32
C GLN A 74 -37.69 8.69 -13.46
N VAL A 75 -37.19 9.91 -13.63
CA VAL A 75 -35.75 10.18 -13.57
C VAL A 75 -35.36 10.24 -12.10
N TYR A 76 -34.36 9.44 -11.69
CA TYR A 76 -33.97 9.37 -10.27
C TYR A 76 -33.54 10.74 -9.72
N THR A 77 -32.89 11.57 -10.54
CA THR A 77 -32.47 12.93 -10.17
C THR A 77 -33.60 13.91 -9.90
N GLU A 78 -34.87 13.54 -10.18
CA GLU A 78 -36.04 14.38 -9.86
C GLU A 78 -36.92 13.75 -8.77
N MET A 79 -36.55 12.54 -8.34
CA MET A 79 -37.36 11.68 -7.48
C MET A 79 -36.84 11.72 -6.04
N SER A 80 -37.55 12.40 -5.15
CA SER A 80 -37.22 12.36 -3.72
C SER A 80 -37.58 10.99 -3.11
N VAL A 81 -36.72 10.46 -2.24
CA VAL A 81 -36.86 9.11 -1.66
C VAL A 81 -36.53 9.06 -0.18
N VAL A 82 -37.09 8.06 0.50
CA VAL A 82 -36.82 7.72 1.89
C VAL A 82 -36.36 6.27 1.96
N PHE A 83 -35.24 6.04 2.65
CA PHE A 83 -34.79 4.72 3.06
C PHE A 83 -35.02 4.52 4.56
N GLU A 84 -35.46 3.34 4.95
CA GLU A 84 -35.70 2.96 6.35
C GLU A 84 -35.14 1.56 6.65
N ASP A 85 -34.66 1.36 7.89
CA ASP A 85 -34.00 0.12 8.38
C ASP A 85 -32.98 -0.47 7.39
N VAL A 86 -32.10 0.39 6.87
CA VAL A 86 -31.00 -0.05 5.99
C VAL A 86 -29.97 -0.78 6.82
N ARG A 87 -29.53 -1.95 6.36
CA ARG A 87 -28.47 -2.76 6.97
C ARG A 87 -27.43 -3.14 5.94
N PHE A 88 -26.17 -2.93 6.28
CA PHE A 88 -25.01 -3.32 5.49
C PHE A 88 -24.42 -4.59 6.09
N HIS A 89 -24.61 -5.72 5.42
CA HIS A 89 -24.20 -7.05 5.91
C HIS A 89 -22.73 -7.32 5.63
N ARG A 90 -22.23 -6.86 4.48
CA ARG A 90 -20.87 -7.11 4.02
C ARG A 90 -20.36 -5.97 3.13
N ALA A 91 -19.08 -5.63 3.29
CA ALA A 91 -18.39 -4.72 2.36
C ALA A 91 -17.96 -5.46 1.09
N THR A 92 -18.17 -4.85 -0.06
CA THR A 92 -17.74 -5.36 -1.36
C THR A 92 -16.44 -4.69 -1.77
N LYS A 93 -15.49 -5.47 -2.28
CA LYS A 93 -14.22 -4.96 -2.79
C LYS A 93 -14.35 -4.70 -4.28
N ILE A 94 -13.91 -3.54 -4.74
CA ILE A 94 -13.81 -3.24 -6.16
C ILE A 94 -12.50 -3.84 -6.66
N PRO A 95 -12.51 -4.80 -7.60
CA PRO A 95 -11.29 -5.36 -8.16
C PRO A 95 -10.54 -4.31 -8.99
N LYS A 96 -9.21 -4.46 -9.11
CA LYS A 96 -8.42 -3.56 -9.97
C LYS A 96 -8.69 -3.77 -11.46
N GLU A 97 -9.05 -5.00 -11.81
CA GLU A 97 -9.37 -5.43 -13.17
C GLU A 97 -10.62 -6.32 -13.13
N GLY A 98 -11.50 -6.15 -14.10
CA GLY A 98 -12.78 -6.85 -14.17
C GLY A 98 -13.94 -6.01 -13.63
N ASN A 99 -15.15 -6.56 -13.77
CA ASN A 99 -16.38 -5.94 -13.31
C ASN A 99 -16.85 -6.56 -11.97
N THR A 100 -17.66 -5.82 -11.23
CA THR A 100 -18.42 -6.34 -10.09
C THR A 100 -19.90 -6.28 -10.43
N GLU A 101 -20.57 -7.42 -10.42
CA GLU A 101 -22.00 -7.51 -10.74
C GLU A 101 -22.85 -7.45 -9.47
N PHE A 102 -23.84 -6.57 -9.49
CA PHE A 102 -24.85 -6.42 -8.45
C PHE A 102 -26.22 -6.76 -9.01
N ILE A 103 -26.99 -7.51 -8.24
CA ILE A 103 -28.41 -7.76 -8.51
C ILE A 103 -29.20 -6.98 -7.46
N ILE A 104 -29.99 -6.02 -7.91
CA ILE A 104 -30.84 -5.19 -7.08
C ILE A 104 -32.26 -5.72 -7.20
N MET A 105 -32.89 -6.03 -6.08
CA MET A 105 -34.29 -6.43 -6.01
C MET A 105 -35.07 -5.43 -5.17
N VAL A 106 -36.18 -4.91 -5.67
CA VAL A 106 -37.09 -3.98 -4.99
C VAL A 106 -38.53 -4.48 -5.13
N GLN A 107 -39.21 -4.68 -4.00
CA GLN A 107 -40.59 -5.13 -3.96
C GLN A 107 -41.55 -3.94 -4.07
N LYS A 108 -42.33 -3.86 -5.15
CA LYS A 108 -43.25 -2.72 -5.42
C LYS A 108 -44.25 -2.42 -4.30
N GLY A 109 -44.75 -3.45 -3.60
CA GLY A 109 -45.78 -3.28 -2.58
C GLY A 109 -45.25 -2.82 -1.22
N SER A 110 -44.18 -3.44 -0.73
CA SER A 110 -43.60 -3.18 0.60
C SER A 110 -42.51 -2.11 0.57
N GLY A 111 -41.86 -1.91 -0.58
CA GLY A 111 -40.63 -1.12 -0.68
C GLY A 111 -39.39 -1.87 -0.18
N ASN A 112 -39.52 -3.12 0.26
CA ASN A 112 -38.38 -3.90 0.71
C ASN A 112 -37.41 -4.10 -0.45
N PHE A 113 -36.13 -3.82 -0.21
CA PHE A 113 -35.09 -4.03 -1.19
C PHE A 113 -33.96 -4.90 -0.64
N GLU A 114 -33.27 -5.54 -1.57
CA GLU A 114 -32.06 -6.30 -1.32
C GLU A 114 -31.07 -6.08 -2.46
N VAL A 115 -29.79 -5.90 -2.12
CA VAL A 115 -28.69 -5.86 -3.08
C VAL A 115 -27.83 -7.09 -2.86
N ILE A 116 -27.60 -7.85 -3.93
CA ILE A 116 -26.87 -9.12 -3.92
C ILE A 116 -25.58 -8.95 -4.73
N GLU A 117 -24.48 -9.47 -4.20
CA GLU A 117 -23.19 -9.60 -4.88
C GLU A 117 -22.62 -10.99 -4.60
N GLY A 118 -22.13 -11.67 -5.65
CA GLY A 118 -21.53 -13.01 -5.51
C GLY A 118 -22.47 -14.06 -4.91
N GLY A 119 -23.79 -13.94 -5.14
CA GLY A 119 -24.82 -14.85 -4.62
C GLY A 119 -25.22 -14.62 -3.16
N GLY A 120 -24.72 -13.58 -2.50
CA GLY A 120 -25.08 -13.23 -1.12
C GLY A 120 -25.59 -11.79 -0.97
N SER A 121 -26.51 -11.59 -0.04
CA SER A 121 -27.01 -10.26 0.33
C SER A 121 -25.90 -9.39 0.91
N VAL A 122 -25.69 -8.21 0.34
CA VAL A 122 -24.74 -7.21 0.85
C VAL A 122 -25.45 -6.06 1.57
N VAL A 123 -26.64 -5.67 1.11
CA VAL A 123 -27.45 -4.60 1.71
C VAL A 123 -28.92 -4.97 1.64
N SER A 124 -29.66 -4.66 2.70
CA SER A 124 -31.12 -4.79 2.73
C SER A 124 -31.75 -3.57 3.40
N GLY A 125 -33.00 -3.27 3.07
CA GLY A 125 -33.76 -2.23 3.76
C GLY A 125 -35.12 -1.99 3.12
N ILE A 126 -35.70 -0.84 3.39
CA ILE A 126 -36.97 -0.39 2.81
C ILE A 126 -36.72 0.93 2.08
N VAL A 127 -37.25 1.08 0.86
CA VAL A 127 -37.20 2.31 0.07
C VAL A 127 -38.61 2.72 -0.36
N GLN A 128 -38.91 4.01 -0.25
CA GLN A 128 -40.21 4.58 -0.62
C GLN A 128 -40.05 5.93 -1.30
N VAL A 129 -40.97 6.25 -2.20
CA VAL A 129 -41.04 7.58 -2.81
C VAL A 129 -41.51 8.59 -1.76
N LEU A 130 -40.85 9.74 -1.70
CA LEU A 130 -41.23 10.82 -0.81
C LEU A 130 -42.44 11.57 -1.37
N GLU A 131 -43.64 11.21 -0.94
CA GLU A 131 -44.84 11.98 -1.23
C GLU A 131 -44.93 13.21 -0.30
N ASN A 132 -45.16 14.39 -0.86
CA ASN A 132 -45.09 15.70 -0.20
C ASN A 132 -45.92 15.87 1.10
N THR A 133 -46.83 14.95 1.41
CA THR A 133 -47.83 15.07 2.49
C THR A 133 -47.45 14.44 3.82
N SER A 134 -46.45 13.55 3.89
CA SER A 134 -46.18 12.74 5.10
C SER A 134 -44.85 13.04 5.80
N TYR A 135 -43.87 13.61 5.12
CA TYR A 135 -42.53 13.80 5.69
C TYR A 135 -42.30 15.21 6.20
N LYS A 136 -42.09 15.33 7.52
CA LYS A 136 -41.52 16.52 8.15
C LYS A 136 -40.06 16.23 8.51
N ARG A 137 -39.14 16.86 7.77
CA ARG A 137 -37.73 16.97 8.19
C ARG A 137 -37.70 17.47 9.63
N ALA A 138 -36.73 17.01 10.42
CA ALA A 138 -36.55 17.59 11.75
C ALA A 138 -36.19 19.07 11.56
N SER A 139 -37.06 19.97 12.03
CA SER A 139 -36.79 21.40 12.05
C SER A 139 -35.86 21.68 13.22
N LEU A 140 -34.56 21.53 12.96
CA LEU A 140 -33.51 21.73 13.94
C LEU A 140 -32.84 23.07 13.68
N GLU A 141 -32.56 23.81 14.74
CA GLU A 141 -31.69 24.97 14.65
C GLU A 141 -30.26 24.47 14.36
N PRO A 142 -29.48 25.13 13.51
CA PRO A 142 -28.06 24.81 13.34
C PRO A 142 -27.37 24.82 14.71
N PRO A 143 -26.47 23.86 15.01
CA PRO A 143 -25.67 23.91 16.21
C PRO A 143 -24.91 25.23 16.28
N ASP A 144 -24.77 25.80 17.47
CA ASP A 144 -23.95 26.99 17.66
C ASP A 144 -22.51 26.66 17.23
N PRO A 145 -21.97 27.34 16.20
CA PRO A 145 -20.59 27.12 15.79
C PRO A 145 -19.66 27.45 16.96
N CYS A 146 -18.75 26.53 17.28
CA CYS A 146 -17.84 26.69 18.40
C CYS A 146 -16.74 27.69 18.04
N TYR A 147 -17.07 28.99 18.04
CA TYR A 147 -16.10 30.07 17.90
C TYR A 147 -15.45 30.36 19.25
N ASN A 148 -14.43 29.58 19.60
CA ASN A 148 -13.47 29.98 20.62
C ASN A 148 -12.15 30.31 19.91
N ASP A 149 -11.44 31.34 20.35
CA ASP A 149 -10.14 31.72 19.76
C ASP A 149 -9.09 30.58 19.83
N GLU A 150 -9.33 29.57 20.67
CA GLU A 150 -8.53 28.34 20.81
C GLU A 150 -8.96 27.19 19.88
N LEU A 151 -10.14 27.25 19.26
CA LEU A 151 -10.72 26.18 18.46
C LEU A 151 -10.73 26.56 16.97
N LEU A 152 -9.73 26.07 16.26
CA LEU A 152 -9.57 26.29 14.83
C LEU A 152 -10.53 25.39 14.02
N GLU A 153 -11.11 25.97 12.97
CA GLU A 153 -11.78 25.21 11.92
C GLU A 153 -10.75 24.39 11.15
N PHE A 154 -11.01 23.10 10.97
CA PHE A 154 -10.15 22.22 10.19
C PHE A 154 -10.34 22.48 8.70
N SER A 155 -9.22 22.66 8.00
CA SER A 155 -9.22 22.67 6.54
C SER A 155 -9.43 21.26 5.98
N SER A 156 -9.84 21.15 4.73
CA SER A 156 -9.92 19.88 3.99
C SER A 156 -8.65 19.03 4.17
N HIS A 157 -7.47 19.65 4.08
CA HIS A 157 -6.19 18.94 4.29
C HIS A 157 -6.07 18.34 5.69
N ASP A 158 -6.46 19.07 6.73
CA ASP A 158 -6.37 18.59 8.12
C ASP A 158 -7.37 17.47 8.41
N ILE A 159 -8.59 17.59 7.86
CA ILE A 159 -9.64 16.58 7.91
C ILE A 159 -9.13 15.25 7.34
N TYR A 160 -8.64 15.26 6.09
CA TYR A 160 -8.19 14.03 5.43
C TYR A 160 -6.88 13.51 5.99
N LYS A 161 -6.03 14.37 6.58
CA LYS A 161 -4.85 13.93 7.33
C LYS A 161 -5.25 13.12 8.56
N GLU A 162 -6.21 13.58 9.36
CA GLU A 162 -6.69 12.83 10.53
C GLU A 162 -7.42 11.55 10.11
N LEU A 163 -8.27 11.59 9.09
CA LEU A 163 -8.92 10.38 8.55
C LEU A 163 -7.90 9.34 8.04
N ARG A 164 -6.83 9.78 7.39
CA ARG A 164 -5.74 8.90 6.95
C ARG A 164 -5.02 8.20 8.09
N LEU A 165 -4.81 8.89 9.23
CA LEU A 165 -4.23 8.28 10.43
C LEU A 165 -5.12 7.15 11.00
N ARG A 166 -6.45 7.26 10.83
CA ARG A 166 -7.44 6.25 11.23
C ARG A 166 -7.53 5.08 10.25
N GLY A 167 -7.00 5.22 9.04
CA GLY A 167 -6.99 4.20 7.99
C GLY A 167 -7.98 4.44 6.85
N TYR A 168 -8.55 5.64 6.74
CA TYR A 168 -9.34 6.04 5.57
C TYR A 168 -8.42 6.78 4.59
N ASP A 169 -8.12 6.14 3.46
CA ASP A 169 -7.22 6.66 2.43
C ASP A 169 -8.02 7.30 1.28
N TYR A 170 -9.07 8.07 1.59
CA TYR A 170 -9.95 8.70 0.58
C TYR A 170 -9.17 9.51 -0.46
N GLN A 171 -9.63 9.47 -1.71
CA GLN A 171 -9.00 10.14 -2.84
C GLN A 171 -10.04 10.75 -3.79
N GLY A 172 -9.62 11.76 -4.54
CA GLY A 172 -10.42 12.36 -5.60
C GLY A 172 -11.76 12.90 -5.10
N ALA A 173 -12.85 12.50 -5.75
CA ALA A 173 -14.20 13.00 -5.45
C ALA A 173 -14.71 12.62 -4.05
N PHE A 174 -14.11 11.62 -3.38
CA PHE A 174 -14.44 11.26 -2.00
C PHE A 174 -13.84 12.22 -0.97
N CYS A 175 -12.97 13.14 -1.38
CA CYS A 175 -12.46 14.20 -0.53
C CYS A 175 -13.38 15.45 -0.55
N GLY A 176 -14.68 15.28 -0.28
CA GLY A 176 -15.71 16.32 -0.41
C GLY A 176 -15.83 17.32 0.75
N LEU A 177 -15.43 16.98 1.98
CA LEU A 177 -15.36 17.92 3.12
C LEU A 177 -14.35 19.06 2.87
N VAL A 178 -14.86 20.29 2.85
CA VAL A 178 -14.09 21.53 2.65
C VAL A 178 -13.57 22.07 3.97
N SER A 179 -14.45 22.12 4.96
CA SER A 179 -14.14 22.56 6.30
C SER A 179 -15.03 21.86 7.34
N LEU A 180 -14.53 21.78 8.57
CA LEU A 180 -15.24 21.18 9.69
C LEU A 180 -14.74 21.84 10.98
N ASP A 181 -15.64 22.17 11.89
CA ASP A 181 -15.25 22.68 13.20
C ASP A 181 -14.52 21.61 14.02
N SER A 182 -13.83 22.07 15.07
CA SER A 182 -13.05 21.20 15.96
C SER A 182 -13.86 20.09 16.64
N LEU A 183 -15.17 20.29 16.81
CA LEU A 183 -16.08 19.32 17.43
C LEU A 183 -16.78 18.42 16.41
N GLY A 184 -16.63 18.67 15.11
CA GLY A 184 -17.28 17.93 14.04
C GLY A 184 -18.76 18.28 13.80
N GLN A 185 -19.32 19.24 14.54
CA GLN A 185 -20.75 19.59 14.53
C GLN A 185 -21.17 20.39 13.30
N THR A 186 -20.32 21.27 12.81
CA THR A 186 -20.65 22.17 11.69
C THR A 186 -19.51 22.22 10.69
N GLY A 187 -19.83 22.22 9.40
CA GLY A 187 -18.83 22.28 8.34
C GLY A 187 -19.43 22.53 6.97
N LYS A 188 -18.63 22.32 5.94
CA LYS A 188 -19.03 22.48 4.53
C LYS A 188 -18.62 21.28 3.70
N ILE A 189 -19.51 20.82 2.83
CA ILE A 189 -19.27 19.75 1.86
C ILE A 189 -19.40 20.35 0.46
N HIS A 190 -18.39 20.11 -0.38
CA HIS A 190 -18.42 20.52 -1.78
C HIS A 190 -19.32 19.61 -2.60
N TRP A 191 -20.26 20.19 -3.34
CA TRP A 191 -21.16 19.48 -4.24
C TRP A 191 -20.54 19.32 -5.64
N ASN A 192 -20.31 18.07 -6.04
CA ASN A 192 -19.70 17.69 -7.33
C ASN A 192 -20.67 16.98 -8.29
N ASN A 193 -21.98 17.27 -8.22
CA ASN A 193 -23.01 16.55 -8.99
C ASN A 193 -22.98 15.03 -8.78
N ASN A 194 -22.57 14.58 -7.58
CA ASN A 194 -22.44 13.17 -7.26
C ASN A 194 -23.02 12.91 -5.86
N TRP A 195 -24.16 12.22 -5.83
CA TRP A 195 -24.88 11.92 -4.58
C TRP A 195 -24.11 10.95 -3.69
N VAL A 196 -23.40 9.99 -4.28
CA VAL A 196 -22.59 9.00 -3.54
C VAL A 196 -21.52 9.68 -2.72
N THR A 197 -20.72 10.56 -3.32
CA THR A 197 -19.61 11.22 -2.63
C THR A 197 -20.10 12.28 -1.64
N PHE A 198 -21.22 12.96 -1.95
CA PHE A 198 -21.84 13.92 -1.06
C PHE A 198 -22.37 13.25 0.22
N MET A 199 -23.16 12.18 0.07
CA MET A 199 -23.66 11.42 1.23
C MET A 199 -22.52 10.75 1.99
N ASP A 200 -21.48 10.29 1.30
CA ASP A 200 -20.32 9.69 1.97
C ASP A 200 -19.56 10.74 2.80
N SER A 201 -19.40 11.96 2.28
CA SER A 201 -18.83 13.09 3.03
C SER A 201 -19.63 13.41 4.30
N MET A 202 -20.95 13.22 4.29
CA MET A 202 -21.79 13.32 5.50
C MET A 202 -21.43 12.22 6.52
N PHE A 203 -21.25 10.97 6.08
CA PHE A 203 -20.80 9.88 6.96
C PHE A 203 -19.39 10.15 7.51
N GLN A 204 -18.49 10.69 6.68
CA GLN A 204 -17.15 11.09 7.08
C GLN A 204 -17.18 12.16 8.18
N ALA A 205 -18.05 13.17 8.09
CA ALA A 205 -18.19 14.21 9.12
C ALA A 205 -18.58 13.62 10.48
N GLN A 206 -19.42 12.58 10.51
CA GLN A 206 -19.79 11.93 11.78
C GLN A 206 -18.60 11.26 12.49
N LEU A 207 -17.60 10.79 11.74
CA LEU A 207 -16.42 10.12 12.32
C LEU A 207 -15.65 11.01 13.30
N PHE A 208 -15.71 12.33 13.14
CA PHE A 208 -15.03 13.29 14.01
C PHE A 208 -15.62 13.37 15.43
N HIS A 209 -16.85 12.89 15.64
CA HIS A 209 -17.45 12.83 16.99
C HIS A 209 -16.96 11.64 17.82
N THR A 210 -16.25 10.71 17.20
CA THR A 210 -15.71 9.53 17.87
C THR A 210 -14.28 9.83 18.31
N ASP A 211 -14.06 9.84 19.63
CA ASP A 211 -12.76 10.10 20.27
C ASP A 211 -11.77 8.90 20.16
N SER A 212 -12.00 8.00 19.21
CA SER A 212 -11.09 6.88 18.97
C SER A 212 -10.54 6.94 17.56
N ARG A 213 -9.24 6.69 17.43
CA ARG A 213 -8.56 6.55 16.13
C ARG A 213 -8.74 5.17 15.50
N SER A 214 -9.79 4.46 15.90
CA SER A 214 -10.16 3.18 15.32
C SER A 214 -10.81 3.39 13.96
N LEU A 215 -10.68 2.39 13.09
CA LEU A 215 -11.35 2.37 11.80
C LEU A 215 -12.78 1.87 11.99
N PHE A 216 -13.76 2.59 11.45
CA PHE A 216 -15.17 2.26 11.51
C PHE A 216 -15.76 2.14 10.11
N ILE A 217 -16.73 1.24 9.95
CA ILE A 217 -17.53 1.13 8.73
C ILE A 217 -19.03 1.20 9.06
N PRO A 218 -19.86 1.81 8.20
CA PRO A 218 -21.31 1.79 8.36
C PRO A 218 -21.88 0.36 8.39
N ILE A 219 -22.78 0.09 9.33
CA ILE A 219 -23.49 -1.20 9.46
C ILE A 219 -25.01 -1.05 9.34
N ALA A 220 -25.56 0.11 9.68
CA ALA A 220 -26.98 0.37 9.52
C ALA A 220 -27.30 1.86 9.50
N ILE A 221 -28.41 2.22 8.85
CA ILE A 221 -29.02 3.55 8.89
C ILE A 221 -30.48 3.36 9.26
N GLN A 222 -30.94 4.03 10.31
CA GLN A 222 -32.34 3.95 10.72
C GLN A 222 -33.26 4.59 9.68
N LYS A 223 -32.90 5.80 9.23
CA LYS A 223 -33.64 6.53 8.21
C LYS A 223 -32.72 7.44 7.43
N LEU A 224 -32.81 7.42 6.10
CA LEU A 224 -32.15 8.36 5.20
C LEU A 224 -33.22 8.99 4.32
N THR A 225 -33.27 10.31 4.26
CA THR A 225 -34.20 11.02 3.37
C THR A 225 -33.42 11.89 2.41
N ILE A 226 -33.78 11.80 1.13
CA ILE A 226 -33.20 12.58 0.04
C ILE A 226 -34.34 13.39 -0.59
N ASP A 227 -34.34 14.69 -0.34
CA ASP A 227 -35.24 15.65 -0.98
C ASP A 227 -34.49 16.42 -2.06
N VAL A 228 -34.67 16.00 -3.31
CA VAL A 228 -33.93 16.56 -4.45
C VAL A 228 -34.30 18.03 -4.66
N LYS A 229 -35.59 18.36 -4.61
CA LYS A 229 -36.07 19.74 -4.84
C LYS A 229 -35.47 20.71 -3.82
N ARG A 230 -35.42 20.29 -2.56
CA ARG A 230 -34.76 21.07 -1.51
C ARG A 230 -33.26 21.15 -1.71
N HIS A 231 -32.60 20.05 -2.09
CA HIS A 231 -31.17 20.06 -2.35
C HIS A 231 -30.83 21.07 -3.45
N THR A 232 -31.54 21.04 -4.59
CA THR A 232 -31.36 22.00 -5.68
C THR A 232 -31.60 23.45 -5.24
N ALA A 233 -32.59 23.69 -4.38
CA ALA A 233 -32.84 25.03 -3.83
C ALA A 233 -31.72 25.53 -2.89
N CYS A 234 -30.99 24.62 -2.23
CA CYS A 234 -29.86 24.93 -1.38
C CYS A 234 -28.55 25.18 -2.14
N LEU A 235 -28.43 24.72 -3.39
CA LEU A 235 -27.23 24.84 -4.24
C LEU A 235 -27.00 26.26 -4.80
N GLN A 236 -27.31 27.31 -4.03
CA GLN A 236 -26.92 28.69 -4.40
C GLN A 236 -25.39 28.84 -4.42
N GLU A 237 -24.71 28.10 -3.56
CA GLU A 237 -23.26 27.91 -3.54
C GLU A 237 -22.93 26.42 -3.75
N LEU A 238 -21.75 26.11 -4.29
CA LEU A 238 -21.29 24.72 -4.44
C LEU A 238 -20.95 24.09 -3.07
N ASP A 239 -20.61 24.90 -2.07
CA ASP A 239 -20.26 24.44 -0.73
C ASP A 239 -21.51 24.44 0.15
N VAL A 240 -22.03 23.25 0.43
CA VAL A 240 -23.27 23.06 1.19
C VAL A 240 -22.95 22.87 2.67
N PRO A 241 -23.59 23.61 3.59
CA PRO A 241 -23.37 23.43 5.01
C PRO A 241 -23.80 22.03 5.47
N VAL A 242 -23.00 21.41 6.34
CA VAL A 242 -23.32 20.16 7.04
C VAL A 242 -23.42 20.41 8.54
N HIS A 243 -24.46 19.84 9.14
CA HIS A 243 -24.70 19.89 10.58
C HIS A 243 -24.85 18.48 11.13
N VAL A 244 -24.12 18.18 12.19
CA VAL A 244 -24.15 16.90 12.88
C VAL A 244 -24.66 17.10 14.30
N TYR A 245 -25.80 16.50 14.59
CA TYR A 245 -26.45 16.53 15.89
C TYR A 245 -26.15 15.24 16.63
N LYS A 246 -25.04 15.24 17.39
CA LYS A 246 -24.52 14.05 18.08
C LYS A 246 -25.57 13.38 18.96
N GLU A 247 -26.28 14.15 19.79
CA GLU A 247 -27.23 13.63 20.77
C GLU A 247 -28.45 12.96 20.12
N MET A 248 -28.86 13.46 18.95
CA MET A 248 -29.98 12.90 18.19
C MET A 248 -29.52 11.84 17.17
N ASN A 249 -28.21 11.68 16.97
CA ASN A 249 -27.62 10.89 15.89
C ASN A 249 -28.22 11.26 14.52
N ILE A 250 -28.24 12.57 14.22
CA ILE A 250 -28.77 13.12 12.96
C ILE A 250 -27.67 13.89 12.23
N ILE A 251 -27.59 13.70 10.91
CA ILE A 251 -26.74 14.49 10.01
C ILE A 251 -27.64 15.17 8.99
N GLN A 252 -27.48 16.47 8.81
CA GLN A 252 -28.25 17.25 7.85
C GLN A 252 -27.32 18.04 6.94
N SER A 253 -27.52 17.94 5.63
CA SER A 253 -26.84 18.80 4.66
C SER A 253 -27.67 18.93 3.39
N GLY A 254 -27.89 20.16 2.91
CA GLY A 254 -28.74 20.43 1.74
C GLY A 254 -30.12 19.77 1.86
N GLY A 255 -30.51 18.98 0.87
CA GLY A 255 -31.74 18.17 0.90
C GLY A 255 -31.62 16.77 1.54
N VAL A 256 -30.47 16.41 2.12
CA VAL A 256 -30.25 15.08 2.70
C VAL A 256 -30.33 15.14 4.23
N GLU A 257 -31.01 14.15 4.81
CA GLU A 257 -31.03 13.91 6.26
C GLU A 257 -30.78 12.43 6.55
N VAL A 258 -29.75 12.17 7.36
CA VAL A 258 -29.39 10.83 7.86
C VAL A 258 -29.76 10.77 9.34
N ARG A 259 -30.49 9.74 9.77
CA ARG A 259 -30.80 9.46 11.17
C ARG A 259 -30.33 8.07 11.56
N GLY A 260 -29.77 7.96 12.77
CA GLY A 260 -29.42 6.68 13.35
C GLY A 260 -28.35 5.92 12.58
N LEU A 261 -27.34 6.62 12.02
CA LEU A 261 -26.20 5.95 11.41
C LEU A 261 -25.44 5.20 12.51
N ARG A 262 -25.23 3.90 12.28
CA ARG A 262 -24.49 3.01 13.17
C ARG A 262 -23.29 2.47 12.42
N SER A 263 -22.15 2.47 13.10
CA SER A 263 -20.88 1.98 12.56
C SER A 263 -20.25 0.97 13.49
N SER A 264 -19.47 0.03 12.95
CA SER A 264 -18.72 -0.97 13.72
C SER A 264 -17.22 -0.79 13.52
N ALA A 265 -16.44 -1.06 14.57
CA ALA A 265 -14.99 -0.98 14.49
C ALA A 265 -14.43 -2.20 13.74
N VAL A 266 -13.44 -1.98 12.88
CA VAL A 266 -12.78 -3.01 12.08
C VAL A 266 -11.29 -3.07 12.42
N SER A 267 -10.75 -4.29 12.48
CA SER A 267 -9.32 -4.50 12.70
C SER A 267 -8.51 -3.99 11.51
N ARG A 268 -7.50 -3.16 11.78
CA ARG A 268 -6.56 -2.69 10.77
C ARG A 268 -5.54 -3.76 10.40
N ARG A 269 -5.01 -3.69 9.18
CA ARG A 269 -3.84 -4.48 8.78
C ARG A 269 -2.63 -4.13 9.65
N LYS A 270 -1.90 -5.16 10.08
CA LYS A 270 -0.59 -4.96 10.69
C LYS A 270 0.37 -4.45 9.61
N PRO A 271 1.12 -3.37 9.85
CA PRO A 271 2.17 -2.94 8.93
C PRO A 271 3.17 -4.08 8.73
N LEU A 272 3.59 -4.29 7.47
CA LEU A 272 4.48 -5.39 7.08
C LEU A 272 5.92 -5.17 7.57
N SER A 273 6.35 -3.92 7.74
CA SER A 273 7.69 -3.56 8.21
C SER A 273 7.67 -3.09 9.65
N GLN A 274 8.59 -3.61 10.45
CA GLN A 274 8.89 -3.09 11.78
C GLN A 274 10.18 -2.28 11.68
N PRO A 275 10.21 -1.02 12.17
CA PRO A 275 11.44 -0.27 12.21
C PRO A 275 12.46 -0.99 13.10
N VAL A 276 13.70 -1.09 12.64
CA VAL A 276 14.81 -1.62 13.42
C VAL A 276 15.56 -0.47 14.10
N LEU A 277 16.11 -0.72 15.29
CA LEU A 277 16.98 0.22 15.99
C LEU A 277 18.42 -0.29 15.92
N GLU A 278 19.30 0.52 15.33
CA GLU A 278 20.73 0.26 15.29
C GLU A 278 21.47 1.22 16.22
N LYS A 279 22.53 0.75 16.88
CA LYS A 279 23.35 1.52 17.80
C LYS A 279 24.75 1.72 17.21
N CYS A 280 25.17 2.97 17.07
CA CYS A 280 26.56 3.31 16.74
C CYS A 280 27.47 3.15 17.97
N VAL A 281 28.54 2.36 17.83
CA VAL A 281 29.51 2.11 18.90
C VAL A 281 30.93 2.25 18.34
N LEU A 282 31.78 2.99 19.06
CA LEU A 282 33.20 3.07 18.73
C LEU A 282 33.84 1.68 18.90
N THR A 283 34.33 1.12 17.80
CA THR A 283 34.90 -0.23 17.77
C THR A 283 36.40 -0.13 17.42
N PRO A 284 37.31 -0.52 18.32
CA PRO A 284 38.74 -0.60 18.02
C PRO A 284 39.03 -1.54 16.85
N TYR A 285 40.05 -1.21 16.05
CA TYR A 285 40.46 -2.03 14.91
C TYR A 285 41.15 -3.34 15.31
N VAL A 286 41.71 -3.42 16.52
CA VAL A 286 42.45 -4.59 16.99
C VAL A 286 41.77 -5.15 18.24
N GLU A 287 41.40 -6.42 18.16
CA GLU A 287 40.85 -7.23 19.25
C GLU A 287 39.71 -6.56 20.06
N PRO A 288 38.62 -6.10 19.42
CA PRO A 288 37.48 -5.55 20.14
C PRO A 288 36.82 -6.62 21.03
N ALA A 289 36.65 -6.35 22.33
CA ALA A 289 36.26 -7.33 23.34
C ALA A 289 34.83 -7.89 23.19
N HIS A 290 33.90 -7.15 22.57
CA HIS A 290 32.46 -7.42 22.63
C HIS A 290 31.82 -7.86 21.30
N LEU A 291 32.61 -8.31 20.33
CA LEU A 291 32.06 -8.73 19.03
C LEU A 291 31.97 -10.26 18.93
N ASP A 292 30.80 -10.75 18.53
CA ASP A 292 30.59 -12.09 18.02
C ASP A 292 30.87 -12.16 16.51
N LEU A 293 30.85 -13.36 15.92
CA LEU A 293 31.12 -13.56 14.50
C LEU A 293 30.22 -12.69 13.61
N HIS A 294 28.92 -12.65 13.88
CA HIS A 294 27.96 -11.92 13.08
C HIS A 294 28.21 -10.40 13.12
N THR A 295 28.44 -9.84 14.31
CA THR A 295 28.75 -8.42 14.47
C THR A 295 30.11 -8.07 13.87
N THR A 296 31.10 -8.96 14.00
CA THR A 296 32.40 -8.79 13.34
C THR A 296 32.24 -8.75 11.82
N LEU A 297 31.45 -9.66 11.23
CA LEU A 297 31.18 -9.64 9.78
C LEU A 297 30.49 -8.36 9.34
N ARG A 298 29.55 -7.84 10.14
CA ARG A 298 28.89 -6.56 9.86
C ARG A 298 29.89 -5.41 9.89
N VAL A 299 30.75 -5.34 10.92
CA VAL A 299 31.83 -4.33 11.00
C VAL A 299 32.78 -4.43 9.81
N CYS A 300 33.26 -5.63 9.46
CA CYS A 300 34.16 -5.82 8.33
C CYS A 300 33.51 -5.43 6.99
N THR A 301 32.25 -5.78 6.79
CA THR A 301 31.48 -5.42 5.59
C THR A 301 31.31 -3.90 5.51
N HIS A 302 30.94 -3.24 6.62
CA HIS A 302 30.76 -1.79 6.66
C HIS A 302 32.08 -1.04 6.42
N ILE A 303 33.18 -1.45 7.04
CA ILE A 303 34.52 -0.88 6.79
C ILE A 303 34.88 -1.01 5.29
N THR A 304 34.60 -2.16 4.68
CA THR A 304 34.87 -2.38 3.26
C THR A 304 34.07 -1.41 2.37
N LEU A 305 32.79 -1.22 2.65
CA LEU A 305 31.91 -0.32 1.89
C LEU A 305 32.26 1.17 2.12
N GLU A 306 32.69 1.53 3.32
CA GLU A 306 33.13 2.89 3.64
C GLU A 306 34.43 3.24 2.89
N ASN A 307 35.34 2.28 2.76
CA ASN A 307 36.60 2.47 2.02
C ASN A 307 36.41 2.43 0.50
N LYS A 308 35.36 1.75 0.01
CA LYS A 308 35.04 1.65 -1.42
C LYS A 308 33.53 1.83 -1.63
N PRO A 309 33.03 3.08 -1.69
CA PRO A 309 31.62 3.35 -1.91
C PRO A 309 31.23 2.92 -3.34
N VAL A 310 30.44 1.85 -3.43
CA VAL A 310 29.92 1.30 -4.68
C VAL A 310 28.45 0.92 -4.53
N THR A 311 27.68 1.04 -5.61
CA THR A 311 26.27 0.60 -5.64
C THR A 311 26.13 -0.88 -5.96
N GLN A 312 27.14 -1.47 -6.63
CA GLN A 312 27.24 -2.89 -6.92
C GLN A 312 28.38 -3.50 -6.12
N VAL A 313 28.04 -4.38 -5.19
CA VAL A 313 28.99 -5.06 -4.32
C VAL A 313 29.21 -6.46 -4.88
N LYS A 314 30.43 -6.77 -5.29
CA LYS A 314 30.80 -8.13 -5.71
C LYS A 314 31.55 -8.83 -4.58
N VAL A 315 30.93 -9.87 -4.01
CA VAL A 315 31.51 -10.69 -2.95
C VAL A 315 31.86 -12.06 -3.53
N VAL A 316 33.09 -12.51 -3.31
CA VAL A 316 33.53 -13.85 -3.72
C VAL A 316 34.10 -14.58 -2.51
N GLU A 317 33.57 -15.76 -2.19
CA GLU A 317 34.10 -16.63 -1.14
C GLU A 317 34.82 -17.84 -1.74
N LEU A 318 36.06 -18.06 -1.32
CA LEU A 318 36.83 -19.27 -1.62
C LEU A 318 36.51 -20.34 -0.58
N HIS A 319 35.72 -21.34 -0.97
CA HIS A 319 35.36 -22.42 -0.07
C HIS A 319 36.57 -23.29 0.28
N ASN A 320 36.73 -23.60 1.56
CA ASN A 320 37.76 -24.50 2.08
C ASN A 320 37.07 -25.64 2.85
N PRO A 321 37.31 -26.91 2.51
CA PRO A 321 36.70 -28.04 3.20
C PRO A 321 36.92 -27.97 4.73
N GLY A 322 35.86 -28.17 5.49
CA GLY A 322 35.88 -28.08 6.96
C GLY A 322 35.56 -26.70 7.54
N TRP A 323 35.30 -25.69 6.70
CA TRP A 323 34.85 -24.36 7.13
C TRP A 323 33.43 -24.07 6.64
N VAL A 324 32.58 -23.55 7.53
CA VAL A 324 31.21 -23.11 7.20
C VAL A 324 31.28 -21.81 6.38
N PRO A 325 30.64 -21.71 5.20
CA PRO A 325 30.64 -20.48 4.39
C PRO A 325 30.09 -19.26 5.13
N LEU A 326 30.73 -18.10 4.97
CA LEU A 326 30.29 -16.82 5.55
C LEU A 326 29.49 -15.94 4.57
N ALA A 327 29.52 -16.25 3.28
CA ALA A 327 28.80 -15.53 2.24
C ALA A 327 27.30 -15.37 2.51
N PRO A 328 26.55 -16.37 3.02
CA PRO A 328 25.14 -16.18 3.36
C PRO A 328 24.92 -15.14 4.46
N ALA A 329 25.77 -15.10 5.48
CA ALA A 329 25.68 -14.10 6.55
C ALA A 329 25.98 -12.69 6.04
N VAL A 330 26.99 -12.55 5.18
CA VAL A 330 27.31 -11.27 4.51
C VAL A 330 26.16 -10.84 3.58
N ALA A 331 25.48 -11.78 2.92
CA ALA A 331 24.32 -11.48 2.09
C ALA A 331 23.19 -10.82 2.87
N LEU A 332 22.87 -11.36 4.06
CA LEU A 332 21.86 -10.77 4.94
C LEU A 332 22.25 -9.36 5.39
N ILE A 333 23.52 -9.15 5.77
CA ILE A 333 24.04 -7.82 6.13
C ILE A 333 23.90 -6.82 4.97
N LEU A 334 24.22 -7.23 3.74
CA LEU A 334 24.11 -6.38 2.56
C LEU A 334 22.66 -6.10 2.17
N ALA A 335 21.73 -7.02 2.45
CA ALA A 335 20.30 -6.85 2.20
C ALA A 335 19.65 -5.82 3.15
N ASP A 336 20.21 -5.63 4.35
CA ASP A 336 19.74 -4.59 5.30
C ASP A 336 20.08 -3.17 4.83
N LEU A 337 21.09 -3.02 3.95
CA LEU A 337 21.58 -1.74 3.50
C LEU A 337 20.79 -1.22 2.28
N PRO A 338 20.20 -0.01 2.33
CA PRO A 338 19.43 0.52 1.23
C PRO A 338 20.30 0.83 0.01
N LEU A 339 19.72 0.73 -1.19
CA LEU A 339 20.32 1.15 -2.47
C LEU A 339 21.57 0.35 -2.90
N LEU A 340 21.85 -0.80 -2.28
CA LEU A 340 22.94 -1.70 -2.68
C LEU A 340 22.42 -2.91 -3.46
N LYS A 341 23.17 -3.33 -4.48
CA LYS A 341 22.98 -4.61 -5.17
C LYS A 341 24.18 -5.50 -4.91
N ALA A 342 23.95 -6.62 -4.23
CA ALA A 342 24.99 -7.58 -3.92
C ALA A 342 25.00 -8.72 -4.96
N ASN A 343 26.17 -9.00 -5.54
CA ASN A 343 26.44 -10.19 -6.34
C ASN A 343 27.40 -11.06 -5.54
N ILE A 344 26.90 -12.18 -5.02
CA ILE A 344 27.64 -13.03 -4.09
C ILE A 344 27.87 -14.38 -4.75
N THR A 345 29.13 -14.78 -4.83
CA THR A 345 29.55 -16.05 -5.45
C THR A 345 30.41 -16.86 -4.48
N ILE A 346 30.08 -18.14 -4.31
CA ILE A 346 30.92 -19.12 -3.62
C ILE A 346 31.64 -19.97 -4.67
N LEU A 347 32.96 -20.02 -4.59
CA LEU A 347 33.81 -20.89 -5.42
C LEU A 347 34.09 -22.18 -4.65
N ALA A 348 33.44 -23.27 -5.03
CA ALA A 348 33.54 -24.59 -4.39
C ALA A 348 33.63 -25.70 -5.45
N LYS A 349 34.28 -26.81 -5.13
CA LYS A 349 34.30 -27.99 -6.01
C LYS A 349 32.96 -28.72 -5.93
N ALA A 350 32.54 -29.36 -7.03
CA ALA A 350 31.33 -30.17 -7.04
C ALA A 350 31.34 -31.26 -5.95
N GLY A 351 30.39 -31.19 -5.01
CA GLY A 351 30.18 -32.18 -3.94
C GLY A 351 30.54 -31.72 -2.51
N ASP A 352 31.16 -30.55 -2.34
CA ASP A 352 31.63 -30.07 -1.02
C ASP A 352 30.54 -29.35 -0.19
N LEU A 353 29.40 -28.98 -0.79
CA LEU A 353 28.33 -28.20 -0.15
C LEU A 353 26.97 -28.91 -0.25
N SER A 354 26.24 -29.02 0.86
CA SER A 354 24.84 -29.45 0.87
C SER A 354 23.91 -28.28 0.49
N GLU A 355 23.00 -28.50 -0.46
CA GLU A 355 22.02 -27.50 -0.95
C GLU A 355 21.12 -26.90 0.15
N MET A 356 20.99 -27.56 1.30
CA MET A 356 20.09 -27.13 2.40
C MET A 356 20.55 -25.85 3.12
N ASP A 357 21.84 -25.49 3.11
CA ASP A 357 22.35 -24.33 3.87
C ASP A 357 22.33 -23.00 3.07
N LEU A 358 21.96 -23.04 1.78
CA LEU A 358 22.13 -21.92 0.84
C LEU A 358 20.82 -21.28 0.37
N ASN A 359 19.67 -21.83 0.77
CA ASN A 359 18.35 -21.44 0.26
C ASN A 359 17.76 -20.11 0.80
N MET A 360 18.54 -19.31 1.54
CA MET A 360 18.05 -18.08 2.19
C MET A 360 18.64 -16.78 1.62
N ALA A 361 19.62 -16.86 0.71
CA ALA A 361 20.23 -15.69 0.10
C ALA A 361 20.53 -15.97 -1.39
N GLU A 362 20.39 -14.98 -2.27
CA GLU A 362 20.67 -15.07 -3.71
C GLU A 362 22.17 -15.29 -4.00
N VAL A 363 22.73 -16.40 -3.54
CA VAL A 363 24.16 -16.74 -3.62
C VAL A 363 24.38 -17.71 -4.78
N LYS A 364 25.31 -17.37 -5.67
CA LYS A 364 25.70 -18.21 -6.81
C LYS A 364 26.83 -19.16 -6.42
N ILE A 365 26.77 -20.40 -6.86
CA ILE A 365 27.85 -21.38 -6.67
C ILE A 365 28.50 -21.65 -8.03
N GLU A 366 29.81 -21.51 -8.11
CA GLU A 366 30.57 -21.73 -9.35
C GLU A 366 31.75 -22.68 -9.09
N ASP A 367 31.85 -23.76 -9.88
CA ASP A 367 32.98 -24.71 -9.83
C ASP A 367 34.10 -24.26 -10.77
N HIS A 368 34.79 -23.19 -10.39
CA HIS A 368 36.02 -22.77 -11.07
C HIS A 368 37.01 -22.08 -10.13
N LYS A 369 38.29 -22.10 -10.52
CA LYS A 369 39.35 -21.38 -9.79
C LYS A 369 39.15 -19.86 -9.89
N LEU A 370 39.63 -19.14 -8.88
CA LEU A 370 39.68 -17.68 -8.88
C LEU A 370 40.46 -17.19 -10.11
N LYS A 371 39.88 -16.24 -10.85
CA LYS A 371 40.50 -15.62 -12.03
C LYS A 371 41.03 -14.23 -11.67
N ASP A 372 42.11 -13.81 -12.32
CA ASP A 372 42.59 -12.43 -12.22
C ASP A 372 41.54 -11.43 -12.77
N LYS A 373 41.53 -10.20 -12.25
CA LYS A 373 40.69 -9.08 -12.72
C LYS A 373 39.18 -9.30 -12.62
N GLN A 374 38.71 -9.95 -11.56
CA GLN A 374 37.27 -10.07 -11.30
C GLN A 374 36.63 -8.81 -10.71
N GLU A 375 37.42 -7.79 -10.35
CA GLU A 375 36.99 -6.53 -9.72
C GLU A 375 36.10 -6.75 -8.48
N CYS A 376 36.50 -7.69 -7.62
CA CYS A 376 35.76 -8.00 -6.40
C CYS A 376 35.88 -6.85 -5.37
N THR A 377 34.78 -6.56 -4.66
CA THR A 377 34.70 -5.57 -3.57
C THR A 377 35.10 -6.19 -2.23
N LEU A 378 34.69 -7.44 -2.00
CA LEU A 378 35.05 -8.22 -0.82
C LEU A 378 35.39 -9.65 -1.25
N LEU A 379 36.54 -10.16 -0.81
CA LEU A 379 36.93 -11.55 -1.04
C LEU A 379 37.07 -12.26 0.31
N ILE A 380 36.37 -13.37 0.52
CA ILE A 380 36.43 -14.16 1.75
C ILE A 380 37.26 -15.41 1.47
N ALA A 381 38.27 -15.70 2.31
CA ALA A 381 39.11 -16.88 2.12
C ALA A 381 39.61 -17.44 3.46
N SER A 382 39.78 -18.76 3.54
CA SER A 382 40.25 -19.45 4.74
C SER A 382 41.69 -19.97 4.59
N ASN A 383 42.55 -19.73 5.57
CA ASN A 383 43.98 -20.05 5.61
C ASN A 383 44.79 -19.47 4.44
N ILE A 384 44.42 -18.29 3.94
CA ILE A 384 45.03 -17.71 2.74
C ILE A 384 46.45 -17.17 3.01
N LEU A 385 46.76 -16.77 4.24
CA LEU A 385 48.07 -16.22 4.59
C LEU A 385 49.20 -17.25 4.42
N LEU A 386 48.90 -18.54 4.58
CA LEU A 386 49.86 -19.63 4.40
C LEU A 386 50.13 -19.96 2.92
N HIS A 387 49.29 -19.46 2.00
CA HIS A 387 49.31 -19.80 0.57
C HIS A 387 49.64 -18.58 -0.30
N ARG A 388 50.95 -18.29 -0.45
CA ARG A 388 51.47 -17.11 -1.15
C ARG A 388 50.93 -16.91 -2.58
N GLU A 389 50.82 -17.99 -3.35
CA GLU A 389 50.29 -17.92 -4.73
C GLU A 389 48.81 -17.55 -4.78
N LEU A 390 47.99 -18.17 -3.92
CA LEU A 390 46.56 -17.88 -3.81
C LEU A 390 46.32 -16.45 -3.31
N LEU A 391 47.14 -15.98 -2.35
CA LEU A 391 47.10 -14.60 -1.88
C LEU A 391 47.40 -13.60 -3.02
N GLN A 392 48.37 -13.89 -3.88
CA GLN A 392 48.66 -13.06 -5.05
C GLN A 392 47.48 -13.01 -6.03
N THR A 393 46.87 -14.16 -6.33
CA THR A 393 45.67 -14.21 -7.19
C THR A 393 44.50 -13.46 -6.56
N ALA A 394 44.29 -13.58 -5.25
CA ALA A 394 43.26 -12.83 -4.53
C ALA A 394 43.46 -11.31 -4.62
N VAL A 395 44.70 -10.84 -4.44
CA VAL A 395 45.05 -9.42 -4.60
C VAL A 395 44.80 -8.93 -6.04
N ASN A 396 45.10 -9.76 -7.04
CA ASN A 396 44.86 -9.43 -8.46
C ASN A 396 43.37 -9.46 -8.84
N ALA A 397 42.55 -10.24 -8.15
CA ALA A 397 41.12 -10.32 -8.36
C ALA A 397 40.35 -9.14 -7.72
N LEU A 398 40.89 -8.56 -6.64
CA LEU A 398 40.31 -7.41 -5.96
C LEU A 398 40.42 -6.12 -6.79
N ALA A 399 39.34 -5.34 -6.76
CA ALA A 399 39.37 -3.96 -7.20
C ALA A 399 40.22 -3.10 -6.26
N ASP A 400 40.65 -1.94 -6.72
CA ASP A 400 41.42 -1.01 -5.90
C ASP A 400 40.59 -0.47 -4.72
N GLY A 401 41.19 -0.43 -3.52
CA GLY A 401 40.50 -0.09 -2.26
C GLY A 401 39.57 -1.17 -1.70
N ALA A 402 39.45 -2.32 -2.37
CA ALA A 402 38.66 -3.47 -1.91
C ALA A 402 39.40 -4.28 -0.84
N CYS A 403 38.68 -5.17 -0.14
CA CYS A 403 39.20 -5.90 1.01
C CYS A 403 39.16 -7.43 0.85
N ILE A 404 40.12 -8.12 1.47
CA ILE A 404 40.10 -9.55 1.75
C ILE A 404 39.69 -9.75 3.21
N LEU A 405 38.65 -10.53 3.46
CA LEU A 405 38.38 -11.08 4.78
C LEU A 405 39.05 -12.46 4.88
N ALA A 406 40.20 -12.50 5.54
CA ALA A 406 40.96 -13.72 5.77
C ALA A 406 40.53 -14.37 7.09
N ARG A 407 40.19 -15.66 7.01
CA ARG A 407 39.88 -16.53 8.16
C ARG A 407 41.08 -17.41 8.44
N GLU A 408 41.69 -17.25 9.59
CA GLU A 408 42.95 -17.91 9.95
C GLU A 408 42.79 -18.70 11.24
N LYS A 409 43.70 -19.64 11.50
CA LYS A 409 43.77 -20.29 12.82
C LYS A 409 44.27 -19.29 13.86
N VAL A 410 43.82 -19.45 15.11
CA VAL A 410 44.12 -18.51 16.22
C VAL A 410 45.62 -18.24 16.42
N GLY A 411 46.48 -19.23 16.13
CA GLY A 411 47.94 -19.10 16.25
C GLY A 411 48.68 -18.52 15.04
N THR A 412 47.97 -18.13 13.97
CA THR A 412 48.60 -17.55 12.77
C THR A 412 49.07 -16.12 13.06
N GLU A 413 50.34 -15.83 12.82
CA GLU A 413 50.91 -14.48 12.94
C GLU A 413 50.26 -13.53 11.92
N SER A 414 49.89 -12.32 12.35
CA SER A 414 49.29 -11.29 11.50
C SER A 414 50.30 -10.59 10.57
N GLU A 415 51.59 -10.92 10.68
CA GLU A 415 52.65 -10.25 9.93
C GLU A 415 52.65 -10.69 8.46
N LEU A 416 52.06 -9.85 7.60
CA LEU A 416 52.16 -9.98 6.16
C LEU A 416 53.62 -9.76 5.74
N SER A 417 54.30 -10.83 5.34
CA SER A 417 55.66 -10.75 4.79
C SER A 417 55.77 -9.71 3.66
N ASN A 418 56.73 -8.78 3.78
CA ASN A 418 57.00 -7.68 2.85
C ASN A 418 56.95 -8.14 1.38
N GLY A 419 55.90 -7.76 0.65
CA GLY A 419 55.75 -8.13 -0.78
C GLY A 419 54.36 -7.95 -1.37
N PHE A 420 53.31 -7.94 -0.54
CA PHE A 420 51.93 -7.73 -0.98
C PHE A 420 51.47 -6.29 -0.71
N ARG A 421 50.68 -5.71 -1.62
CA ARG A 421 50.06 -4.38 -1.46
C ARG A 421 48.81 -4.45 -0.56
N LEU A 422 48.96 -5.01 0.63
CA LEU A 422 47.88 -5.24 1.59
C LEU A 422 48.17 -4.52 2.91
N GLU A 423 47.13 -3.95 3.51
CA GLU A 423 47.17 -3.30 4.81
C GLU A 423 46.11 -3.93 5.73
N THR A 424 46.48 -4.29 6.96
CA THR A 424 45.54 -4.84 7.94
C THR A 424 44.69 -3.71 8.53
N MET A 425 43.39 -3.72 8.23
CA MET A 425 42.43 -2.73 8.69
C MET A 425 41.71 -3.14 9.98
N PHE A 426 41.50 -4.44 10.17
CA PHE A 426 40.75 -4.96 11.31
C PHE A 426 41.23 -6.37 11.68
N GLU A 427 41.37 -6.63 12.96
CA GLU A 427 41.78 -7.91 13.53
C GLU A 427 40.87 -8.30 14.70
N LYS A 428 40.33 -9.52 14.65
CA LYS A 428 39.56 -10.10 15.75
C LYS A 428 39.80 -11.59 15.87
N THR A 429 40.21 -12.02 17.06
CA THR A 429 40.32 -13.41 17.44
C THR A 429 39.01 -13.86 18.09
N LEU A 430 38.34 -14.83 17.46
CA LEU A 430 37.20 -15.56 17.98
C LEU A 430 37.67 -16.88 18.60
N LYS A 431 36.75 -17.66 19.17
CA LYS A 431 37.09 -18.90 19.91
C LYS A 431 37.83 -19.94 19.05
N GLU A 432 37.48 -20.07 17.79
CA GLU A 432 37.97 -21.12 16.88
C GLU A 432 38.78 -20.58 15.71
N GLU A 433 38.61 -19.30 15.39
CA GLU A 433 39.21 -18.66 14.22
C GLU A 433 39.62 -17.22 14.50
N LYS A 434 40.55 -16.73 13.70
CA LYS A 434 41.01 -15.34 13.68
C LYS A 434 40.55 -14.70 12.38
N LEU A 435 39.87 -13.57 12.46
CA LEU A 435 39.40 -12.81 11.32
C LEU A 435 40.29 -11.58 11.10
N LEU A 436 40.81 -11.46 9.88
CA LEU A 436 41.65 -10.34 9.45
C LEU A 436 41.01 -9.68 8.22
N LEU A 437 40.78 -8.38 8.29
CA LEU A 437 40.36 -7.59 7.13
C LEU A 437 41.59 -6.89 6.53
N LEU A 438 41.93 -7.26 5.31
CA LEU A 438 43.11 -6.78 4.60
C LEU A 438 42.69 -5.91 3.41
N ARG A 439 43.06 -4.64 3.39
CA ARG A 439 42.74 -3.71 2.29
C ARG A 439 43.81 -3.70 1.23
N LYS A 440 43.42 -3.71 -0.04
CA LYS A 440 44.33 -3.49 -1.18
C LYS A 440 44.73 -2.02 -1.28
N VAL A 441 46.02 -1.74 -1.09
CA VAL A 441 46.59 -0.39 -1.13
C VAL A 441 46.72 0.10 -2.58
N THR A 442 46.19 1.28 -2.87
CA THR A 442 46.39 2.00 -4.14
C THR A 442 47.69 2.78 -4.12
N VAL A 443 48.47 2.69 -5.20
CA VAL A 443 49.59 3.60 -5.43
C VAL A 443 49.01 4.85 -6.08
N PRO A 444 49.22 6.07 -5.54
CA PRO A 444 48.90 7.27 -6.29
C PRO A 444 49.77 7.28 -7.55
N LEU A 445 49.14 7.43 -8.73
CA LEU A 445 49.85 7.70 -9.97
C LEU A 445 50.79 8.90 -9.71
N ARG A 446 52.10 8.66 -9.67
CA ARG A 446 53.09 9.74 -9.64
C ARG A 446 52.84 10.58 -10.89
N SER A 447 52.32 11.79 -10.72
CA SER A 447 52.36 12.82 -11.74
C SER A 447 53.82 13.05 -12.09
N PHE A 448 54.26 12.53 -13.24
CA PHE A 448 55.51 12.96 -13.85
C PHE A 448 55.32 14.43 -14.22
N GLY A 449 56.07 15.30 -13.54
CA GLY A 449 56.17 16.72 -13.84
C GLY A 449 57.04 17.02 -15.05
#